data_AF-A0A2V5Z481-F1
#
_entry.id   AF-A0A2V5Z481-F1
#
_cell.length_a   1.000
_cell.length_b   1.000
_cell.length_c   1.000
_cell.angle_alpha   90.00
_cell.angle_beta   90.00
_cell.angle_gamma   90.00
#
_symmetry.space_group_name_H-M   'P 1'
#
loop_
_entity.id
_entity.type
_entity.pdbx_description
1 polymer ?
#
loop_
_entity_poly.entity_id
_entity_poly.type
_entity_poly.pdbx_seq_one_letter_code
_entity_poly.pdbx_strand_id
1 'polypeptide(L)' 'MRPPKDRARCWHIAPHVEYVITLSGTIEFTTREGETFELRPGEVLLAADTSGTGHRWRLIDDQPRRHLYVELRLTS' A
#
# COMPACT_ATOMS: atom_id res chain seq x y z
N MET A 1 24.19 6.74 5.48
CA MET A 1 23.40 6.12 6.55
C MET A 1 22.25 5.39 5.87
N ARG A 2 22.13 4.06 6.00
CA ARG A 2 20.99 3.31 5.44
C ARG A 2 19.80 3.52 6.39
N PRO A 3 18.61 3.92 5.91
CA PRO A 3 17.43 4.11 6.78
C PRO A 3 17.07 2.79 7.48
N PRO A 4 16.37 2.83 8.64
CA PRO A 4 15.94 1.64 9.36
C PRO A 4 15.11 0.71 8.46
N LYS A 5 15.42 -0.59 8.51
CA LYS A 5 14.90 -1.69 7.69
C LYS A 5 13.45 -2.09 8.00
N ASP A 6 12.73 -1.33 8.82
CA ASP A 6 11.61 -1.84 9.63
C ASP A 6 10.25 -1.18 9.39
N ARG A 7 10.10 -0.35 8.34
CA ARG A 7 8.78 0.14 7.90
C ARG A 7 8.18 -0.80 6.86
N ALA A 8 7.56 -1.86 7.35
CA ALA A 8 6.76 -2.80 6.57
C ALA A 8 5.44 -3.07 7.30
N ARG A 9 4.39 -3.41 6.53
CA ARG A 9 3.15 -3.95 7.07
C ARG A 9 2.98 -5.37 6.56
N CYS A 10 3.00 -6.31 7.50
CA CYS A 10 2.71 -7.72 7.22
C CYS A 10 1.30 -7.89 6.65
N TRP A 11 1.00 -9.09 6.16
CA TRP A 11 -0.27 -9.43 5.51
C TRP A 11 -1.51 -8.93 6.25
N HIS A 12 -2.36 -8.21 5.55
CA HIS A 12 -3.60 -7.63 6.05
C HIS A 12 -4.57 -7.36 4.89
N ILE A 13 -5.86 -7.30 5.20
CA ILE A 13 -6.89 -6.82 4.27
C ILE A 13 -7.02 -5.28 4.34
N ALA A 14 -7.56 -4.69 3.28
CA ALA A 14 -8.04 -3.31 3.33
C ALA A 14 -9.30 -3.23 4.23
N PRO A 15 -9.44 -2.20 5.09
CA PRO A 15 -10.61 -2.09 5.97
C PRO A 15 -11.90 -1.78 5.20
N HIS A 16 -11.79 -1.08 4.07
CA HIS A 16 -12.84 -0.78 3.10
C HIS A 16 -12.21 -0.78 1.69
N VAL A 17 -13.03 -0.70 0.65
CA VAL A 17 -12.51 -0.41 -0.69
C VAL A 17 -11.98 1.02 -0.67
N GLU A 18 -10.69 1.22 -0.89
CA GLU A 18 -10.05 2.52 -0.72
C GLU A 18 -9.03 2.82 -1.83
N TYR A 19 -8.97 4.08 -2.25
CA TYR A 19 -7.85 4.59 -3.02
C TYR A 19 -6.70 4.91 -2.08
N VAL A 20 -5.51 4.40 -2.41
CA VAL A 20 -4.25 4.73 -1.74
C VAL A 20 -3.42 5.60 -2.68
N ILE A 21 -3.30 6.88 -2.34
CA ILE A 21 -2.54 7.86 -3.11
C ILE A 21 -1.16 8.00 -2.47
N THR A 22 -0.11 7.70 -3.22
CA THR A 22 1.27 7.75 -2.72
C THR A 22 1.85 9.16 -2.92
N LEU A 23 2.23 9.83 -1.83
CA LEU A 23 2.71 11.22 -1.84
C LEU A 23 4.23 11.33 -1.65
N SER A 24 4.82 10.43 -0.86
CA SER A 24 6.28 10.28 -0.73
C SER A 24 6.64 8.89 -0.23
N GLY A 25 7.88 8.46 -0.48
CA GLY A 25 8.31 7.09 -0.22
C GLY A 25 7.85 6.13 -1.31
N THR A 26 8.63 5.07 -1.49
CA THR A 26 8.37 3.99 -2.44
C THR A 26 8.22 2.70 -1.68
N ILE A 27 7.12 1.97 -1.92
CA ILE A 27 6.91 0.65 -1.35
C ILE A 27 6.96 -0.43 -2.41
N GLU A 28 7.50 -1.59 -2.06
CA GLU A 28 7.20 -2.85 -2.76
C GLU A 28 5.90 -3.39 -2.15
N PHE A 29 4.89 -3.57 -2.99
CA PHE A 29 3.58 -4.09 -2.66
C PHE A 29 3.46 -5.52 -3.18
N THR A 30 3.00 -6.45 -2.37
CA THR A 30 2.82 -7.85 -2.76
C THR A 30 1.38 -8.29 -2.48
N THR A 31 0.71 -8.79 -3.51
CA THR A 31 -0.60 -9.45 -3.40
C THR A 31 -0.41 -10.91 -2.99
N ARG A 32 -1.43 -11.55 -2.42
CA ARG A 32 -1.32 -12.97 -2.05
C ARG A 32 -1.16 -13.90 -3.27
N GLU A 33 -1.64 -13.47 -4.43
CA GLU A 33 -1.54 -14.23 -5.69
C GLU A 33 -0.14 -14.21 -6.29
N GLY A 34 0.81 -13.51 -5.64
CA GLY A 34 2.23 -13.49 -5.98
C GLY A 34 2.64 -12.29 -6.84
N GLU A 35 1.70 -11.44 -7.24
CA GLU A 35 2.03 -10.20 -7.93
C GLU A 35 2.79 -9.26 -6.99
N THR A 36 3.90 -8.71 -7.47
CA THR A 36 4.72 -7.76 -6.74
C THR A 36 5.06 -6.59 -7.65
N PHE A 37 4.77 -5.38 -7.18
CA PHE A 37 5.05 -4.14 -7.91
C PHE A 37 5.45 -3.02 -6.96
N GLU A 38 6.06 -1.98 -7.51
CA GLU A 38 6.43 -0.79 -6.75
C GLU A 38 5.30 0.24 -6.82
N LEU A 39 5.02 0.91 -5.70
CA LEU A 39 4.17 2.10 -5.65
C LEU A 39 5.02 3.32 -5.31
N ARG A 40 5.05 4.26 -6.25
CA ARG A 40 5.85 5.49 -6.26
C ARG A 40 5.02 6.74 -6.00
N PRO A 41 5.65 7.85 -5.60
CA PRO A 41 4.99 9.14 -5.52
C PRO A 41 4.26 9.50 -6.82
N GLY A 42 2.99 9.90 -6.71
CA GLY A 42 2.10 10.21 -7.84
C GLY A 42 1.21 9.06 -8.29
N GLU A 43 1.44 7.83 -7.83
CA GLU A 43 0.62 6.67 -8.19
C GLU A 43 -0.58 6.50 -7.25
N VAL A 44 -1.65 5.93 -7.81
CA VAL A 44 -2.91 5.64 -7.12
C VAL A 44 -3.20 4.14 -7.24
N LEU A 45 -3.29 3.47 -6.10
CA LEU A 45 -3.72 2.07 -6.01
C LEU A 45 -5.20 2.03 -5.59
N LEU A 46 -6.01 1.17 -6.20
CA LEU A 46 -7.30 0.77 -5.63
C LEU A 46 -7.11 -0.50 -4.79
N ALA A 47 -7.20 -0.38 -3.47
CA ALA A 47 -7.18 -1.51 -2.56
C ALA A 47 -8.62 -1.99 -2.33
N ALA A 48 -9.02 -3.03 -3.08
CA ALA A 48 -10.36 -3.62 -3.02
C ALA A 48 -10.39 -4.99 -2.30
N ASP A 49 -9.25 -5.43 -1.77
CA ASP A 49 -9.09 -6.69 -1.05
C ASP A 49 -9.58 -6.57 0.40
N THR A 50 -10.89 -6.40 0.57
CA THR A 50 -11.55 -6.23 1.88
C THR A 50 -11.90 -7.55 2.57
N SER A 51 -11.53 -8.68 1.98
CA SER A 51 -11.74 -10.01 2.53
C SER A 51 -10.61 -10.96 2.11
N GLY A 52 -10.57 -12.16 2.68
CA GLY A 52 -9.51 -13.13 2.40
C GLY A 52 -8.21 -12.80 3.15
N THR A 53 -7.08 -12.86 2.45
CA THR A 53 -5.73 -12.78 3.05
C THR A 53 -4.96 -11.48 2.73
N GLY A 54 -5.53 -10.66 1.84
CA GLY A 54 -5.10 -9.32 1.49
C GLY A 54 -3.68 -9.19 0.92
N HIS A 55 -2.96 -8.16 1.38
CA HIS A 55 -1.66 -7.75 0.84
C HIS A 55 -0.63 -7.43 1.92
N ARG A 56 0.63 -7.28 1.53
CA ARG A 56 1.70 -6.75 2.38
C ARG A 56 2.50 -5.69 1.63
N TRP A 57 3.24 -4.88 2.37
CA TRP A 57 4.19 -3.95 1.75
C TRP A 57 5.41 -3.70 2.62
N ARG A 58 6.49 -3.26 1.99
CA ARG A 58 7.71 -2.75 2.66
C ARG A 58 8.22 -1.50 1.96
N LEU A 59 8.74 -0.54 2.71
CA LEU A 59 9.51 0.56 2.12
C LEU A 59 10.78 0.03 1.46
N ILE A 60 11.11 0.58 0.30
CA ILE A 60 12.31 0.21 -0.48
C ILE A 60 13.26 1.38 -0.76
N ASP A 61 12.90 2.58 -0.31
CA ASP A 61 13.74 3.78 -0.36
C ASP A 61 13.95 4.39 1.04
N ASP A 62 14.60 5.55 1.08
CA ASP A 62 14.92 6.29 2.31
C ASP A 62 13.96 7.43 2.65
N GLN A 63 12.93 7.60 1.83
CA GLN A 63 11.94 8.65 2.03
C GLN A 63 10.85 8.19 3.00
N PRO A 64 10.32 9.09 3.84
CA PRO A 64 9.20 8.75 4.69
C PRO A 64 7.98 8.40 3.84
N ARG A 65 7.32 7.28 4.15
CA ARG A 65 6.03 6.93 3.53
C ARG A 65 4.96 7.96 3.92
N ARG A 66 4.49 8.76 2.97
CA ARG A 66 3.30 9.63 3.11
C ARG A 66 2.30 9.23 2.06
N HIS A 67 1.05 9.09 2.47
CA HIS A 67 -0.01 8.57 1.64
C HIS A 67 -1.36 9.08 2.17
N LEU A 68 -2.33 9.15 1.26
CA LEU A 68 -3.71 9.45 1.59
C LEU A 68 -4.56 8.20 1.30
N TYR A 69 -5.45 7.88 2.23
CA TYR A 69 -6.52 6.91 2.02
C TYR A 69 -7.81 7.67 1.73
N VAL A 70 -8.50 7.29 0.67
CA VAL A 70 -9.83 7.78 0.34
C VAL A 70 -10.75 6.58 0.22
N GLU A 71 -11.67 6.43 1.18
CA GLU A 71 -12.67 5.37 1.12
C GLU A 71 -13.58 5.57 -0.10
N LEU A 72 -13.67 4.56 -0.96
CA LEU A 72 -14.63 4.52 -2.06
C LEU A 72 -15.96 4.00 -1.53
N ARG A 73 -16.84 4.91 -1.15
CA ARG A 73 -18.24 4.57 -0.83
C ARG A 73 -19.08 4.56 -2.08
N LEU A 74 -19.51 3.38 -2.49
CA LEU A 74 -20.56 3.23 -3.49
C LEU A 74 -21.91 3.39 -2.76
N THR A 75 -22.58 4.50 -2.99
CA THR A 75 -23.98 4.68 -2.57
C THR A 75 -24.89 4.11 -3.64
N SER A 76 -25.84 3.28 -3.22
CA SER A 76 -26.95 2.81 -4.06
C SER A 76 -27.92 3.93 -4.42
#